data_AF-A0A835WPA0-F1
#
_entry.id   AF-A0A835WPA0-F1
#
_cell.length_a   1.000
_cell.length_b   1.000
_cell.length_c   1.000
_cell.angle_alpha   90.00
_cell.angle_beta   90.00
_cell.angle_gamma   90.00
#
_symmetry.space_group_name_H-M   'P 1'
#
loop_
_entity.id
_entity.type
_entity.pdbx_description
1 polymer ?
#
loop_
_entity_poly.entity_id
_entity_poly.type
_entity_poly.pdbx_seq_one_letter_code
_entity_poly.pdbx_strand_id
1 'polypeptide(L)'
;MSAAEAPAATPQLSAADVEAEMAAHVSGIKPQLQNVVATVNLGTKLDLKEIAMHARNAEYNPKRFAAVIMRIREPKTTALIFASGKMVCTGAKSEDDSRTAARRYAKIVQKLGFPATFKEFKIQNIVGSCDVKFPIRLEGLAYAHSLFASYEPELFPGLIYRMKQPKIVLLIFVSGKVVLTGAKTRGEIYQAYMNIYPTLIQYKKGDAVVPTLPNNLMGPPRALPAAKQGGQAEGEQPQAQQQDGAGPSGSGVQAQAQAQQQYQQQAAAGMMPPPPPVAATPAPDPNLPPPTPMHHHLPPPTPRHPGLAPTPSLSHHLPPPSPRR
;
A
#
# COMPACT_ATOMS: atom_id res chain seq x y z
N MET A 1 7.85 -51.43 -13.37
CA MET A 1 7.44 -50.48 -12.32
C MET A 1 8.67 -49.66 -11.96
N SER A 2 8.80 -48.45 -12.51
CA SER A 2 9.89 -47.52 -12.16
C SER A 2 9.30 -46.47 -11.23
N ALA A 3 9.77 -46.43 -9.99
CA ALA A 3 9.38 -45.44 -9.01
C ALA A 3 10.06 -44.11 -9.37
N ALA A 4 9.25 -43.09 -9.66
CA ALA A 4 9.73 -41.73 -9.85
C ALA A 4 10.16 -41.15 -8.48
N GLU A 5 11.45 -40.86 -8.37
CA GLU A 5 12.07 -40.18 -7.24
C GLU A 5 11.59 -38.73 -7.18
N ALA A 6 11.07 -38.30 -6.02
CA ALA A 6 10.60 -36.94 -5.79
C ALA A 6 11.78 -35.95 -5.80
N PRO A 7 11.61 -34.72 -6.33
CA PRO A 7 12.69 -33.75 -6.38
C PRO A 7 13.09 -33.34 -4.96
N ALA A 8 14.38 -33.44 -4.65
CA ALA A 8 14.98 -33.03 -3.39
C ALA A 8 14.65 -31.55 -3.10
N ALA A 9 14.00 -31.31 -1.96
CA ALA A 9 13.74 -29.97 -1.46
C ALA A 9 15.07 -29.27 -1.14
N THR A 10 15.30 -28.10 -1.75
CA THR A 10 16.41 -27.21 -1.41
C THR A 10 16.39 -26.93 0.09
N PRO A 11 17.52 -27.04 0.81
CA PRO A 11 17.54 -26.82 2.26
C PRO A 11 17.07 -25.39 2.56
N GLN A 12 15.91 -25.26 3.19
CA GLN A 12 15.43 -23.98 3.70
C GLN A 12 16.24 -23.67 4.96
N LEU A 13 17.04 -22.61 4.92
CA LEU A 13 17.72 -22.06 6.10
C LEU A 13 16.67 -21.82 7.20
N SER A 14 16.99 -22.21 8.43
CA SER A 14 16.05 -22.03 9.54
C SER A 14 15.89 -20.53 9.85
N ALA A 15 14.77 -20.14 10.44
CA ALA A 15 14.53 -18.74 10.78
C ALA A 15 15.59 -18.18 11.76
N ALA A 16 16.16 -19.03 12.62
CA ALA A 16 17.22 -18.64 13.54
C ALA A 16 18.54 -18.37 12.80
N ASP A 17 18.87 -19.19 11.80
CA ASP A 17 20.07 -19.01 10.99
C ASP A 17 20.00 -17.71 10.19
N VAL A 18 18.84 -17.42 9.58
CA VAL A 18 18.63 -16.16 8.82
C VAL A 18 18.73 -14.93 9.73
N GLU A 19 18.24 -15.02 10.97
CA GLU A 19 18.34 -13.93 11.94
C GLU A 19 19.80 -13.68 12.37
N ALA A 20 20.57 -14.76 12.59
CA ALA A 20 21.99 -14.70 12.93
C ALA A 20 22.84 -14.16 11.77
N GLU A 21 22.58 -14.61 10.54
CA GLU A 21 23.24 -14.12 9.34
C GLU A 21 22.94 -12.63 9.12
N MET A 22 21.69 -12.21 9.27
CA MET A 22 21.30 -10.79 9.20
C MET A 22 21.99 -9.96 10.30
N ALA A 23 22.17 -10.51 11.51
CA ALA A 23 22.89 -9.82 12.59
C ALA A 23 24.39 -9.66 12.29
N ALA A 24 25.00 -10.62 11.60
CA ALA A 24 26.40 -10.59 11.17
C ALA A 24 26.61 -9.92 9.80
N HIS A 25 25.54 -9.50 9.13
CA HIS A 25 25.59 -9.04 7.75
C HIS A 25 26.44 -7.77 7.59
N VAL A 26 27.27 -7.74 6.55
CA VAL A 26 28.27 -6.69 6.27
C VAL A 26 27.67 -5.27 6.17
N SER A 27 26.38 -5.15 5.86
CA SER A 27 25.72 -3.84 5.83
C SER A 27 25.51 -3.21 7.20
N GLY A 28 25.44 -4.01 8.27
CA GLY A 28 25.02 -3.57 9.60
C GLY A 28 23.58 -3.04 9.68
N ILE A 29 22.80 -3.14 8.60
CA ILE A 29 21.46 -2.55 8.48
C ILE A 29 20.42 -3.66 8.53
N LYS A 30 19.60 -3.63 9.58
CA LYS A 30 18.48 -4.57 9.75
C LYS A 30 17.17 -3.95 9.26
N PRO A 31 16.48 -4.54 8.26
CA PRO A 31 15.15 -4.10 7.86
C PRO A 31 14.14 -4.10 9.02
N GLN A 32 13.37 -3.02 9.12
CA GLN A 32 12.36 -2.82 10.14
C GLN A 32 10.98 -3.15 9.59
N LEU A 33 10.20 -3.93 10.34
CA LEU A 33 8.83 -4.25 9.97
C LEU A 33 7.95 -3.01 10.13
N GLN A 34 7.25 -2.64 9.07
CA GLN A 34 6.39 -1.47 9.02
C GLN A 34 4.91 -1.84 9.12
N ASN A 35 4.54 -3.00 8.58
CA ASN A 35 3.17 -3.47 8.60
C ASN A 35 3.11 -5.01 8.51
N VAL A 36 2.20 -5.60 9.26
CA VAL A 36 1.85 -7.02 9.21
C VAL A 36 0.36 -7.13 8.94
N VAL A 37 0.03 -7.93 7.94
CA VAL A 37 -1.34 -8.29 7.57
C VAL A 37 -1.58 -9.74 7.94
N ALA A 38 -2.58 -9.99 8.76
CA ALA A 38 -2.98 -11.33 9.15
C ALA A 38 -4.47 -11.56 8.92
N THR A 39 -4.84 -12.82 8.72
CA THR A 39 -6.24 -13.27 8.72
C THR A 39 -6.50 -14.20 9.87
N VAL A 40 -7.74 -14.23 10.33
CA VAL A 40 -8.23 -15.20 11.30
C VAL A 40 -9.69 -15.54 10.97
N ASN A 41 -10.10 -16.75 11.32
CA ASN A 41 -11.47 -17.22 11.20
C ASN A 41 -12.14 -17.20 12.58
N LEU A 42 -13.21 -16.41 12.70
CA LEU A 42 -14.00 -16.32 13.93
C LEU A 42 -14.96 -17.51 14.08
N GLY A 43 -15.11 -18.35 13.06
CA GLY A 43 -15.83 -19.63 13.16
C GLY A 43 -17.34 -19.53 13.35
N THR A 44 -17.93 -18.35 13.12
CA THR A 44 -19.37 -18.13 13.16
C THR A 44 -19.77 -17.05 12.15
N LYS A 45 -21.02 -17.10 11.67
CA LYS A 45 -21.59 -16.01 10.87
C LYS A 45 -21.87 -14.81 11.78
N LEU A 46 -21.71 -13.61 11.21
CA LEU A 46 -21.82 -12.36 11.96
C LEU A 46 -22.84 -11.44 11.30
N ASP A 47 -23.73 -10.88 12.10
CA ASP A 47 -24.55 -9.75 11.68
C ASP A 47 -23.71 -8.46 11.79
N LEU A 48 -23.28 -7.97 10.63
CA LEU A 48 -22.44 -6.78 10.53
C LEU A 48 -23.15 -5.51 10.98
N LYS A 49 -24.48 -5.43 10.81
CA LYS A 49 -25.27 -4.28 11.22
C LYS A 49 -25.35 -4.23 12.74
N GLU A 50 -25.61 -5.37 13.37
CA GLU A 50 -25.64 -5.47 14.83
C GLU A 50 -24.29 -5.13 15.47
N ILE A 51 -23.18 -5.62 14.89
CA ILE A 51 -21.83 -5.24 15.34
C ILE A 51 -21.63 -3.73 15.23
N ALA A 52 -21.97 -3.12 14.09
CA ALA A 52 -21.76 -1.70 13.85
C ALA A 52 -22.60 -0.79 14.76
N MET A 53 -23.82 -1.20 15.12
CA MET A 53 -24.69 -0.42 16.02
C MET A 53 -24.18 -0.42 17.46
N HIS A 54 -23.58 -1.52 17.93
CA HIS A 54 -23.20 -1.67 19.33
C HIS A 54 -21.71 -1.43 19.60
N ALA A 55 -20.85 -1.48 18.57
CA ALA A 55 -19.42 -1.23 18.72
C ALA A 55 -19.08 0.25 18.52
N ARG A 56 -18.48 0.88 19.53
CA ARG A 56 -18.17 2.33 19.53
C ARG A 56 -17.20 2.78 18.43
N ASN A 57 -16.27 1.91 18.01
CA ASN A 57 -15.23 2.22 17.03
C ASN A 57 -15.36 1.33 15.78
N ALA A 58 -16.59 1.17 15.30
CA ALA A 58 -16.91 0.39 14.12
C ALA A 58 -17.60 1.27 13.06
N GLU A 59 -17.14 1.15 11.82
CA GLU A 59 -17.73 1.79 10.65
C GLU A 59 -18.27 0.71 9.72
N TYR A 60 -19.50 0.86 9.21
CA TYR A 60 -20.08 -0.08 8.26
C TYR A 60 -20.93 0.66 7.23
N ASN A 61 -20.55 0.50 5.96
CA ASN A 61 -21.33 0.97 4.82
C ASN A 61 -21.32 -0.12 3.72
N PRO A 62 -22.34 -1.00 3.66
CA PRO A 62 -22.34 -2.13 2.73
C PRO A 62 -22.34 -1.72 1.26
N LYS A 63 -22.82 -0.51 0.92
CA LYS A 63 -22.75 0.01 -0.46
C LYS A 63 -21.32 0.33 -0.87
N ARG A 64 -20.47 0.70 0.09
CA ARG A 64 -19.05 1.01 -0.15
C ARG A 64 -18.17 -0.23 0.00
N PHE A 65 -18.38 -1.00 1.05
CA PHE A 65 -17.53 -2.15 1.38
C PHE A 65 -18.28 -3.16 2.26
N ALA A 66 -18.22 -4.44 1.89
CA ALA A 66 -18.97 -5.53 2.53
C ALA A 66 -18.31 -6.06 3.82
N ALA A 67 -17.73 -5.18 4.65
CA ALA A 67 -17.12 -5.54 5.92
C ALA A 67 -17.26 -4.39 6.93
N VAL A 68 -17.31 -4.74 8.22
CA VAL A 68 -17.18 -3.78 9.31
C VAL A 68 -15.72 -3.42 9.48
N ILE A 69 -15.41 -2.13 9.50
CA ILE A 69 -14.09 -1.60 9.79
C ILE A 69 -14.05 -1.26 11.27
N MET A 70 -13.22 -1.97 12.05
CA MET A 70 -13.05 -1.73 13.48
C MET A 70 -11.62 -1.32 13.79
N ARG A 71 -11.43 -0.38 14.73
CA ARG A 71 -10.09 0.12 15.09
C ARG A 71 -9.84 0.08 16.59
N ILE A 72 -8.63 -0.32 16.97
CA ILE A 72 -8.12 -0.23 18.34
C ILE A 72 -6.79 0.52 18.37
N ARG A 73 -6.50 1.16 19.51
CA ARG A 73 -5.30 1.98 19.71
C ARG A 73 -4.06 1.17 20.09
N GLU A 74 -4.25 0.02 20.74
CA GLU A 74 -3.15 -0.79 21.24
C GLU A 74 -3.42 -2.29 21.01
N PRO A 75 -2.58 -2.98 20.23
CA PRO A 75 -1.70 -2.42 19.21
C PRO A 75 -2.49 -1.58 18.20
N LYS A 76 -1.96 -0.45 17.73
CA LYS A 76 -2.65 0.44 16.79
C LYS A 76 -2.90 -0.30 15.48
N THR A 77 -4.13 -0.75 15.28
CA THR A 77 -4.48 -1.67 14.19
C THR A 77 -5.88 -1.37 13.66
N THR A 78 -6.20 -1.96 12.52
CA THR A 78 -7.54 -1.96 11.94
C THR A 78 -7.93 -3.39 11.59
N ALA A 79 -9.14 -3.79 11.94
CA ALA A 79 -9.75 -5.03 11.53
C ALA A 79 -10.84 -4.80 10.46
N LEU A 80 -10.87 -5.67 9.47
CA LEU A 80 -11.96 -5.80 8.52
C LEU A 80 -12.70 -7.11 8.84
N ILE A 81 -13.93 -7.01 9.33
CA ILE A 81 -14.73 -8.15 9.80
C ILE A 81 -15.83 -8.43 8.76
N PHE A 82 -15.84 -9.63 8.21
CA PHE A 82 -16.79 -10.05 7.18
C PHE A 82 -17.93 -10.87 7.78
N ALA A 83 -19.10 -10.84 7.13
CA ALA A 83 -20.29 -11.58 7.59
C ALA A 83 -20.06 -13.10 7.69
N SER A 84 -19.08 -13.62 6.95
CA SER A 84 -18.64 -15.02 6.98
C SER A 84 -17.90 -15.42 8.26
N GLY A 85 -17.54 -14.46 9.12
CA GLY A 85 -16.67 -14.69 10.28
C GLY A 85 -15.18 -14.59 9.95
N LYS A 86 -14.79 -14.42 8.67
CA LYS A 86 -13.40 -14.07 8.34
C LYS A 86 -13.09 -12.67 8.84
N MET A 87 -11.90 -12.49 9.37
CA MET A 87 -11.39 -11.19 9.80
C MET A 87 -9.97 -10.99 9.27
N VAL A 88 -9.72 -9.81 8.70
CA VAL A 88 -8.37 -9.34 8.31
C VAL A 88 -7.93 -8.32 9.33
N CYS A 89 -6.70 -8.43 9.84
CA CYS A 89 -6.09 -7.49 10.78
C CYS A 89 -4.85 -6.86 10.12
N THR A 90 -4.76 -5.52 10.14
CA THR A 90 -3.65 -4.75 9.54
C THR A 90 -3.16 -3.64 10.47
N GLY A 91 -1.95 -3.14 10.21
CA GLY A 91 -1.34 -2.00 10.91
C GLY A 91 -0.39 -2.37 12.05
N ALA A 92 -0.26 -3.67 12.37
CA ALA A 92 0.67 -4.14 13.39
C ALA A 92 2.12 -4.02 12.89
N LYS A 93 3.06 -3.73 13.81
CA LYS A 93 4.50 -3.63 13.49
C LYS A 93 5.28 -4.93 13.76
N SER A 94 4.61 -5.93 14.32
CA SER A 94 5.16 -7.25 14.56
C SER A 94 4.07 -8.32 14.40
N GLU A 95 4.50 -9.56 14.20
CA GLU A 95 3.64 -10.72 14.09
C GLU A 95 2.89 -11.00 15.40
N ASP A 96 3.57 -10.80 16.53
CA ASP A 96 3.01 -10.95 17.87
C ASP A 96 1.96 -9.88 18.18
N ASP A 97 2.22 -8.63 17.82
CA ASP A 97 1.23 -7.56 17.90
C ASP A 97 0.03 -7.86 17.02
N SER A 98 0.25 -8.37 15.80
CA SER A 98 -0.83 -8.74 14.89
C SER A 98 -1.71 -9.83 15.50
N ARG A 99 -1.11 -10.84 16.14
CA ARG A 99 -1.86 -11.91 16.83
C ARG A 99 -2.60 -11.39 18.04
N THR A 100 -1.97 -10.53 18.83
CA THR A 100 -2.56 -9.91 20.01
C THR A 100 -3.75 -9.03 19.64
N ALA A 101 -3.61 -8.18 18.61
CA ALA A 101 -4.67 -7.35 18.08
C ALA A 101 -5.84 -8.19 17.56
N ALA A 102 -5.57 -9.22 16.73
CA ALA A 102 -6.60 -10.13 16.24
C ALA A 102 -7.38 -10.80 17.38
N ARG A 103 -6.71 -11.21 18.47
CA ARG A 103 -7.38 -11.75 19.66
C ARG A 103 -8.23 -10.70 20.38
N ARG A 104 -7.78 -9.44 20.46
CA ARG A 104 -8.57 -8.35 21.04
C ARG A 104 -9.85 -8.10 20.24
N TYR A 105 -9.78 -8.10 18.91
CA TYR A 105 -10.98 -7.99 18.06
C TYR A 105 -11.94 -9.16 18.25
N ALA A 106 -11.44 -10.40 18.29
CA ALA A 106 -12.28 -11.56 18.56
C ALA A 106 -13.01 -11.46 19.92
N LYS A 107 -12.32 -10.97 20.96
CA LYS A 107 -12.93 -10.72 22.28
C LYS A 107 -13.99 -9.61 22.24
N ILE A 108 -13.81 -8.56 21.44
CA ILE A 108 -14.83 -7.53 21.26
C ILE A 108 -16.09 -8.16 20.65
N VAL A 109 -15.94 -8.95 19.59
CA VAL A 109 -17.05 -9.65 18.94
C VAL A 109 -17.76 -10.61 19.91
N GLN A 110 -17.01 -11.33 20.76
CA GLN A 110 -17.58 -12.17 21.83
C GLN A 110 -18.42 -11.36 22.82
N LYS A 111 -17.94 -10.19 23.25
CA LYS A 111 -18.67 -9.31 24.18
C LYS A 111 -19.94 -8.71 23.60
N LEU A 112 -20.07 -8.70 22.27
CA LEU A 112 -21.28 -8.29 21.56
C LEU A 112 -22.31 -9.43 21.43
N GLY A 113 -22.04 -10.60 22.02
CA GLY A 113 -22.98 -11.73 22.04
C GLY A 113 -22.77 -12.77 20.94
N PHE A 114 -21.80 -12.59 20.05
CA PHE A 114 -21.50 -13.57 19.01
C PHE A 114 -20.59 -14.68 19.55
N PRO A 115 -20.84 -15.97 19.23
CA PRO A 115 -20.00 -17.10 19.65
C PRO A 115 -18.71 -17.20 18.82
N ALA A 116 -17.94 -16.11 18.75
CA ALA A 116 -16.70 -16.04 18.00
C ALA A 116 -15.60 -16.89 18.65
N THR A 117 -14.83 -17.57 17.81
CA THR A 117 -13.66 -18.38 18.15
C THR A 117 -12.40 -17.77 17.52
N PHE A 118 -11.23 -18.36 17.78
CA PHE A 118 -9.98 -17.89 17.20
C PHE A 118 -9.30 -19.04 16.46
N LYS A 119 -9.65 -19.23 15.19
CA LYS A 119 -9.18 -20.34 14.34
C LYS A 119 -8.35 -19.81 13.17
N GLU A 120 -7.44 -20.63 12.66
CA GLU A 120 -6.74 -20.39 11.39
C GLU A 120 -6.02 -19.02 11.31
N PHE A 121 -5.44 -18.56 12.43
CA PHE A 121 -4.63 -17.34 12.40
C PHE A 121 -3.42 -17.55 11.48
N LYS A 122 -3.28 -16.68 10.48
CA LYS A 122 -2.23 -16.78 9.47
C LYS A 122 -1.74 -15.40 9.05
N ILE A 123 -0.42 -15.23 9.00
CA ILE A 123 0.21 -14.07 8.37
C ILE A 123 0.05 -14.19 6.86
N GLN A 124 -0.48 -13.14 6.24
CA GLN A 124 -0.71 -13.07 4.80
C GLN A 124 0.34 -12.22 4.11
N ASN A 125 0.80 -11.14 4.75
CA ASN A 125 1.82 -10.26 4.22
C ASN A 125 2.59 -9.56 5.36
N ILE A 126 3.88 -9.32 5.12
CA ILE A 126 4.77 -8.51 5.94
C ILE A 126 5.42 -7.48 5.02
N VAL A 127 5.44 -6.24 5.47
CA VAL A 127 6.13 -5.12 4.82
C VAL A 127 7.30 -4.72 5.70
N GLY A 128 8.50 -4.76 5.13
CA GLY A 128 9.72 -4.25 5.73
C GLY A 128 10.22 -2.99 5.03
N SER A 129 11.02 -2.18 5.72
CA SER A 129 11.79 -1.12 5.09
C SER A 129 13.17 -0.97 5.73
N CYS A 130 14.11 -0.46 4.95
CA CYS A 130 15.43 -0.07 5.41
C CYS A 130 15.93 1.14 4.61
N ASP A 131 17.05 1.68 5.02
CA ASP A 131 17.74 2.78 4.35
C ASP A 131 19.21 2.41 4.25
N VAL A 132 19.71 2.20 3.03
CA VAL A 132 21.11 1.81 2.79
C VAL A 132 22.10 2.96 2.98
N LYS A 133 21.63 4.18 3.24
CA LYS A 133 22.44 5.37 3.58
C LYS A 133 23.35 5.86 2.45
N PHE A 134 23.09 5.45 1.21
CA PHE A 134 23.76 6.00 0.04
C PHE A 134 22.80 6.08 -1.16
N PRO A 135 22.99 7.08 -2.04
CA PRO A 135 22.17 7.21 -3.24
C PRO A 135 22.47 6.09 -4.26
N ILE A 136 21.44 5.68 -5.01
CA ILE A 136 21.52 4.56 -5.98
C ILE A 136 21.20 5.07 -7.39
N ARG A 137 21.97 4.65 -8.40
CA ARG A 137 21.73 4.90 -9.82
C ARG A 137 20.72 3.89 -10.38
N LEU A 138 19.43 4.21 -10.30
CA LEU A 138 18.35 3.30 -10.67
C LEU A 138 18.28 3.00 -12.17
N GLU A 139 18.68 3.92 -13.03
CA GLU A 139 18.69 3.73 -14.49
C GLU A 139 19.63 2.59 -14.89
N GLY A 140 20.84 2.57 -14.30
CA GLY A 140 21.82 1.51 -14.54
C GLY A 140 21.36 0.17 -13.97
N LEU A 141 20.74 0.18 -12.79
CA LEU A 141 20.15 -1.02 -12.17
C LEU A 141 19.03 -1.60 -13.04
N ALA A 142 18.11 -0.75 -13.52
CA ALA A 142 17.00 -1.16 -14.38
C ALA A 142 17.48 -1.72 -15.71
N TYR A 143 18.48 -1.09 -16.33
CA TYR A 143 19.05 -1.56 -17.59
C TYR A 143 19.67 -2.95 -17.45
N ALA A 144 20.52 -3.16 -16.44
CA ALA A 144 21.22 -4.43 -16.24
C ALA A 144 20.32 -5.56 -15.71
N HIS A 145 19.28 -5.22 -14.93
CA HIS A 145 18.34 -6.18 -14.34
C HIS A 145 16.95 -6.11 -15.00
N SER A 146 16.86 -5.77 -16.29
CA SER A 146 15.59 -5.50 -17.01
C SER A 146 14.55 -6.62 -16.94
N LEU A 147 14.97 -7.88 -16.72
CA LEU A 147 14.06 -9.02 -16.52
C LEU A 147 13.33 -9.01 -15.17
N PHE A 148 13.88 -8.32 -14.17
CA PHE A 148 13.37 -8.27 -12.80
C PHE A 148 12.99 -6.86 -12.35
N ALA A 149 13.57 -5.85 -12.98
CA ALA A 149 13.45 -4.44 -12.62
C ALA A 149 12.58 -3.68 -13.62
N SER A 150 11.72 -2.80 -13.11
CA SER A 150 10.96 -1.84 -13.90
C SER A 150 11.10 -0.46 -13.27
N TYR A 151 11.52 0.53 -14.04
CA TYR A 151 11.73 1.89 -13.58
C TYR A 151 11.27 2.88 -14.64
N GLU A 152 10.15 3.54 -14.34
CA GLU A 152 9.51 4.56 -15.17
C GLU A 152 9.28 5.77 -14.28
N PRO A 153 10.28 6.67 -14.10
CA PRO A 153 10.23 7.72 -13.08
C PRO A 153 9.06 8.69 -13.24
N GLU A 154 8.58 8.88 -14.47
CA GLU A 154 7.39 9.68 -14.80
C GLU A 154 6.09 9.04 -14.26
N LEU A 155 6.04 7.72 -14.10
CA LEU A 155 4.89 6.99 -13.58
C LEU A 155 5.01 6.72 -12.08
N PHE A 156 6.21 6.39 -11.62
CA PHE A 156 6.48 6.09 -10.22
C PHE A 156 7.96 6.36 -9.87
N PRO A 157 8.24 7.10 -8.79
CA PRO A 157 9.61 7.56 -8.46
C PRO A 157 10.57 6.47 -7.96
N GLY A 158 10.10 5.24 -7.72
CA GLY A 158 10.92 4.12 -7.26
C GLY A 158 11.08 3.04 -8.33
N LEU A 159 12.19 2.31 -8.30
CA LEU A 159 12.36 1.11 -9.11
C LEU A 159 11.63 -0.06 -8.45
N ILE A 160 10.83 -0.78 -9.23
CA ILE A 160 10.14 -2.01 -8.82
C ILE A 160 11.02 -3.20 -9.17
N TYR A 161 11.53 -3.91 -8.18
CA TYR A 161 12.34 -5.12 -8.37
C TYR A 161 11.55 -6.35 -7.94
N ARG A 162 11.39 -7.34 -8.83
CA ARG A 162 10.66 -8.58 -8.59
C ARG A 162 11.65 -9.73 -8.38
N MET A 163 11.95 -10.01 -7.12
CA MET A 163 12.82 -11.13 -6.73
C MET A 163 12.06 -12.44 -6.83
N LYS A 164 12.69 -13.47 -7.43
CA LYS A 164 12.09 -14.81 -7.56
C LYS A 164 12.21 -15.63 -6.28
N GLN A 165 13.36 -15.57 -5.61
CA GLN A 165 13.66 -16.37 -4.42
C GLN A 165 14.36 -15.51 -3.33
N PRO A 166 13.72 -15.27 -2.17
CA PRO A 166 12.29 -15.49 -1.92
C PRO A 166 11.41 -14.62 -2.85
N LYS A 167 10.16 -15.01 -3.05
CA LYS A 167 9.23 -14.29 -3.93
C LYS A 167 8.80 -12.96 -3.28
N ILE A 168 9.59 -11.91 -3.50
CA ILE A 168 9.45 -10.59 -2.86
C ILE A 168 9.48 -9.49 -3.91
N VAL A 169 8.70 -8.43 -3.66
CA VAL A 169 8.77 -7.19 -4.43
C VAL A 169 9.48 -6.14 -3.61
N LEU A 170 10.50 -5.50 -4.19
CA LEU A 170 11.23 -4.40 -3.58
C LEU A 170 10.90 -3.11 -4.32
N LEU A 171 10.74 -2.02 -3.56
CA LEU A 171 10.69 -0.66 -4.10
C LEU A 171 11.98 0.04 -3.66
N ILE A 172 12.82 0.38 -4.63
CA ILE A 172 14.15 0.94 -4.40
C ILE A 172 14.12 2.39 -4.86
N PHE A 173 14.47 3.32 -3.96
CA PHE A 173 14.46 4.75 -4.26
C PHE A 173 15.88 5.28 -4.46
N VAL A 174 16.03 6.32 -5.28
CA VAL A 174 17.32 7.00 -5.54
C VAL A 174 18.00 7.43 -4.24
N SER A 175 17.23 7.71 -3.19
CA SER A 175 17.73 8.09 -1.84
C SER A 175 18.44 6.98 -1.07
N GLY A 176 18.35 5.72 -1.50
CA GLY A 176 18.82 4.57 -0.71
C GLY A 176 17.75 3.95 0.20
N LYS A 177 16.56 4.53 0.28
CA LYS A 177 15.43 3.90 0.96
C LYS A 177 14.95 2.70 0.15
N VAL A 178 14.69 1.60 0.84
CA VAL A 178 14.19 0.35 0.26
C VAL A 178 12.97 -0.13 1.04
N VAL A 179 11.91 -0.47 0.33
CA VAL A 179 10.72 -1.14 0.87
C VAL A 179 10.68 -2.57 0.34
N LEU A 180 10.39 -3.54 1.19
CA LEU A 180 10.25 -4.95 0.85
C LEU A 180 8.83 -5.40 1.22
N THR A 181 8.10 -5.99 0.28
CA THR A 181 6.72 -6.48 0.49
C THR A 181 6.48 -7.82 -0.20
N GLY A 182 5.48 -8.57 0.27
CA GLY A 182 5.11 -9.89 -0.24
C GLY A 182 5.56 -11.06 0.62
N ALA A 183 6.28 -10.78 1.72
CA ALA A 183 6.77 -11.81 2.63
C ALA A 183 5.65 -12.35 3.53
N LYS A 184 5.72 -13.63 3.88
CA LYS A 184 4.88 -14.27 4.92
C LYS A 184 5.63 -14.48 6.21
N THR A 185 6.96 -14.47 6.16
CA THR A 185 7.82 -14.58 7.34
C THR A 185 8.85 -13.46 7.36
N ARG A 186 9.30 -13.08 8.56
CA ARG A 186 10.39 -12.11 8.74
C ARG A 186 11.68 -12.53 8.06
N GLY A 187 11.99 -13.83 8.07
CA GLY A 187 13.19 -14.37 7.42
C GLY A 187 13.23 -14.06 5.91
N GLU A 188 12.10 -14.11 5.22
CA GLU A 188 12.04 -13.76 3.79
C GLU A 188 12.38 -12.28 3.53
N ILE A 189 12.04 -11.37 4.44
CA ILE A 189 12.44 -9.95 4.35
C ILE A 189 13.95 -9.82 4.47
N TYR A 190 14.56 -10.51 5.43
CA TYR A 190 16.00 -10.43 5.67
C TYR A 190 16.77 -11.08 4.53
N GLN A 191 16.37 -12.27 4.09
CA GLN A 191 16.97 -12.93 2.95
C GLN A 191 16.86 -12.09 1.67
N ALA A 192 15.70 -11.48 1.40
CA ALA A 192 15.55 -10.59 0.25
C ALA A 192 16.47 -9.37 0.33
N TYR A 193 16.65 -8.78 1.52
CA TYR A 193 17.57 -7.67 1.72
C TYR A 193 19.04 -8.11 1.52
N MET A 194 19.46 -9.23 2.11
CA MET A 194 20.81 -9.78 1.95
C MET A 194 21.11 -10.10 0.48
N ASN A 195 20.14 -10.66 -0.25
CA ASN A 195 20.29 -10.96 -1.68
C ASN A 195 20.44 -9.70 -2.54
N ILE A 196 19.71 -8.62 -2.26
CA ILE A 196 19.75 -7.42 -3.10
C ILE A 196 20.91 -6.48 -2.75
N TYR A 197 21.38 -6.50 -1.49
CA TYR A 197 22.35 -5.52 -0.99
C TYR A 197 23.66 -5.45 -1.80
N PRO A 198 24.30 -6.56 -2.23
CA PRO A 198 25.49 -6.50 -3.08
C PRO A 198 25.24 -5.77 -4.40
N THR A 199 24.07 -5.99 -5.01
CA THR A 199 23.66 -5.27 -6.22
C THR A 199 23.47 -3.78 -5.91
N LEU A 200 22.84 -3.41 -4.80
CA LEU A 200 22.67 -2.01 -4.43
C LEU A 200 24.00 -1.26 -4.30
N ILE A 201 25.02 -1.90 -3.72
CA ILE A 201 26.38 -1.33 -3.62
C ILE A 201 26.97 -1.08 -5.00
N GLN A 202 26.83 -2.02 -5.94
CA GLN A 202 27.38 -1.90 -7.30
C GLN A 202 26.83 -0.67 -8.04
N TYR A 203 25.61 -0.24 -7.73
CA TYR A 203 24.97 0.94 -8.33
C TYR A 203 24.96 2.17 -7.40
N LYS A 204 25.81 2.20 -6.37
CA LYS A 204 25.98 3.38 -5.51
C LYS A 204 26.45 4.58 -6.35
N LYS A 205 25.76 5.71 -6.22
CA LYS A 205 26.11 6.95 -6.92
C LYS A 205 27.28 7.62 -6.20
N GLY A 206 28.44 7.68 -6.84
CA GLY A 206 29.62 8.38 -6.33
C GLY A 206 30.94 7.60 -6.41
N ASP A 207 30.89 6.27 -6.54
CA ASP A 207 32.08 5.43 -6.77
C ASP A 207 32.11 5.03 -8.26
N ALA A 208 33.14 5.49 -8.97
CA ALA A 208 33.24 5.37 -10.42
C ALA A 208 33.85 4.04 -10.87
N VAL A 209 33.07 3.20 -11.57
CA VAL A 209 33.40 2.61 -12.89
C VAL A 209 32.06 2.33 -13.58
N VAL A 210 31.66 3.18 -14.51
CA VAL A 210 30.68 2.78 -15.52
C VAL A 210 31.49 2.07 -16.60
N PRO A 211 31.24 0.80 -16.95
CA PRO A 211 31.71 0.28 -18.21
C PRO A 211 31.09 1.16 -19.30
N THR A 212 31.89 2.04 -19.90
CA THR A 212 31.49 2.73 -21.12
C THR A 212 31.23 1.66 -22.17
N LEU A 213 29.96 1.43 -22.49
CA LEU A 213 29.59 0.68 -23.68
C LEU A 213 30.21 1.40 -24.89
N PRO A 214 30.86 0.68 -25.84
CA PRO A 214 31.43 1.31 -27.02
C PRO A 214 30.33 2.02 -27.82
N ASN A 215 30.55 3.29 -28.13
CA ASN A 215 29.64 4.18 -28.87
C ASN A 215 29.29 3.71 -30.31
N ASN A 216 29.80 2.57 -30.77
CA ASN A 216 29.70 2.12 -32.16
C ASN A 216 28.50 1.19 -32.45
N LEU A 217 27.49 1.11 -31.59
CA LEU A 217 26.25 0.37 -31.86
C LEU A 217 24.99 1.25 -31.94
N MET A 218 25.14 2.56 -31.82
CA MET A 218 24.05 3.51 -32.06
C MET A 218 24.23 4.13 -33.44
N GLY A 219 23.60 3.54 -34.45
CA GLY A 219 23.41 4.22 -35.72
C GLY A 219 22.72 5.58 -35.48
N PRO A 220 23.00 6.61 -36.30
CA PRO A 220 22.38 7.92 -36.10
C PRO A 220 20.86 7.78 -36.06
N PRO A 221 20.15 8.57 -35.22
CA PRO A 221 18.70 8.54 -35.18
C PRO A 221 18.18 8.82 -36.59
N ARG A 222 17.47 7.84 -37.15
CA ARG A 222 16.87 7.96 -38.47
C ARG A 222 15.84 9.08 -38.38
N ALA A 223 16.14 10.22 -38.98
CA ALA A 223 15.21 11.34 -39.06
C ALA A 223 13.90 10.86 -39.68
N LEU A 224 12.79 11.12 -38.99
CA LEU A 224 11.46 10.97 -39.57
C LEU A 224 11.37 11.88 -40.79
N PRO A 225 11.00 11.37 -41.98
CA PRO A 225 10.91 12.21 -43.17
C PRO A 225 9.77 13.21 -43.00
N ALA A 226 10.06 14.47 -43.33
CA ALA A 226 9.10 15.56 -43.35
C ALA A 226 8.04 15.31 -44.42
N ALA A 227 6.77 15.54 -44.05
CA ALA A 227 5.66 15.52 -44.97
C ALA A 227 5.80 16.63 -46.02
N LYS A 228 5.88 16.27 -47.30
CA LYS A 228 5.52 17.17 -48.41
C LYS A 228 4.71 16.44 -49.47
N GLN A 229 3.75 17.23 -49.97
CA GLN A 229 2.67 16.94 -50.88
C GLN A 229 3.14 16.56 -52.30
N GLY A 230 2.33 15.74 -52.98
CA GLY A 230 2.03 15.88 -54.40
C GLY A 230 2.63 14.86 -55.38
N GLY A 231 1.73 14.09 -56.03
CA GLY A 231 1.85 13.71 -57.45
C GLY A 231 2.12 12.23 -57.80
N GLN A 232 1.09 11.55 -58.34
CA GLN A 232 1.01 10.64 -59.53
C GLN A 232 2.14 9.62 -59.76
N ALA A 233 1.99 8.37 -60.21
CA ALA A 233 0.96 7.40 -60.65
C ALA A 233 1.73 6.04 -60.66
N GLU A 234 1.20 4.84 -60.43
CA GLU A 234 0.43 3.94 -61.29
C GLU A 234 0.86 2.51 -60.86
N GLY A 235 -0.02 1.50 -60.88
CA GLY A 235 0.40 0.09 -60.78
C GLY A 235 -0.36 -0.81 -59.79
N GLU A 236 -1.49 -1.34 -60.27
CA GLU A 236 -2.06 -2.69 -60.04
C GLU A 236 -2.50 -3.18 -58.64
N GLN A 237 -3.81 -3.47 -58.56
CA GLN A 237 -4.54 -4.17 -57.50
C GLN A 237 -4.42 -5.71 -57.65
N PRO A 238 -4.76 -6.47 -56.59
CA PRO A 238 -6.03 -7.19 -56.65
C PRO A 238 -6.92 -7.00 -55.41
N GLN A 239 -8.21 -7.15 -55.69
CA GLN A 239 -9.38 -6.88 -54.85
C GLN A 239 -9.49 -7.74 -53.57
N ALA A 240 -9.86 -7.10 -52.46
CA ALA A 240 -10.63 -7.71 -51.38
C ALA A 240 -11.60 -6.67 -50.79
N GLN A 241 -12.79 -7.14 -50.46
CA GLN A 241 -14.05 -6.41 -50.29
C GLN A 241 -14.05 -5.35 -49.17
N GLN A 242 -14.76 -4.25 -49.44
CA GLN A 242 -15.16 -3.22 -48.47
C GLN A 242 -16.19 -3.77 -47.47
N GLN A 243 -15.92 -3.60 -46.19
CA GLN A 243 -16.93 -3.30 -45.16
C GLN A 243 -16.41 -2.16 -44.30
N ASP A 244 -17.25 -1.13 -44.18
CA ASP A 244 -17.01 0.10 -43.44
C ASP A 244 -16.90 -0.11 -41.92
N GLY A 245 -16.05 0.70 -41.27
CA GLY A 245 -16.30 1.19 -39.91
C GLY A 245 -15.24 0.95 -38.83
N ALA A 246 -14.58 2.05 -38.44
CA ALA A 246 -13.99 2.36 -37.12
C ALA A 246 -12.69 1.63 -36.66
N GLY A 247 -11.65 2.43 -36.37
CA GLY A 247 -10.33 1.97 -35.89
C GLY A 247 -10.30 1.44 -34.45
N PRO A 248 -9.14 0.94 -33.97
CA PRO A 248 -8.57 1.57 -32.77
C PRO A 248 -7.03 1.51 -32.64
N SER A 249 -6.45 2.62 -32.18
CA SER A 249 -5.21 2.67 -31.40
C SER A 249 -5.58 2.60 -29.91
N GLY A 250 -5.61 1.40 -29.31
CA GLY A 250 -6.19 1.17 -27.97
C GLY A 250 -5.37 0.33 -26.98
N SER A 251 -4.20 -0.20 -27.35
CA SER A 251 -3.51 -1.21 -26.52
C SER A 251 -2.70 -0.63 -25.35
N GLY A 252 -2.12 0.56 -25.48
CA GLY A 252 -1.25 1.15 -24.44
C GLY A 252 -2.01 1.72 -23.24
N VAL A 253 -3.14 2.39 -23.48
CA VAL A 253 -3.91 3.09 -22.43
C VAL A 253 -4.69 2.10 -21.56
N GLN A 254 -5.17 1.00 -22.14
CA GLN A 254 -5.86 -0.06 -21.38
C GLN A 254 -4.91 -0.83 -20.46
N ALA A 255 -3.66 -1.08 -20.88
CA ALA A 255 -2.65 -1.70 -20.04
C ALA A 255 -2.26 -0.80 -18.84
N GLN A 256 -2.18 0.52 -19.07
CA GLN A 256 -1.88 1.50 -18.01
C GLN A 256 -3.01 1.65 -16.99
N ALA A 257 -4.28 1.65 -17.44
CA ALA A 257 -5.44 1.69 -16.55
C ALA A 257 -5.53 0.42 -15.67
N GLN A 258 -5.20 -0.75 -16.24
CA GLN A 258 -5.17 -2.01 -15.49
C GLN A 258 -4.05 -2.03 -14.44
N ALA A 259 -2.86 -1.51 -14.76
CA ALA A 259 -1.75 -1.44 -13.79
C ALA A 259 -2.06 -0.50 -12.61
N GLN A 260 -2.68 0.66 -12.86
CA GLN A 260 -3.12 1.58 -11.80
C GLN A 260 -4.26 1.02 -10.96
N GLN A 261 -5.25 0.36 -11.56
CA GLN A 261 -6.31 -0.32 -10.81
C GLN A 261 -5.76 -1.48 -9.98
N GLN A 262 -4.81 -2.23 -10.51
CA GLN A 262 -4.15 -3.33 -9.80
C GLN A 262 -3.29 -2.81 -8.63
N TYR A 263 -2.61 -1.69 -8.80
CA TYR A 263 -1.90 -0.99 -7.72
C TYR A 263 -2.86 -0.52 -6.62
N GLN A 264 -3.98 0.11 -6.99
CA GLN A 264 -5.00 0.56 -6.04
C GLN A 264 -5.70 -0.59 -5.33
N GLN A 265 -5.94 -1.72 -6.01
CA GLN A 265 -6.49 -2.93 -5.40
C GLN A 265 -5.49 -3.60 -4.43
N GLN A 266 -4.20 -3.61 -4.77
CA GLN A 266 -3.15 -4.13 -3.89
C GLN A 266 -2.90 -3.22 -2.68
N ALA A 267 -2.96 -1.90 -2.86
CA ALA A 267 -2.92 -0.93 -1.79
C ALA A 267 -4.16 -1.03 -0.87
N ALA A 268 -5.35 -1.19 -1.44
CA ALA A 268 -6.60 -1.40 -0.70
C ALA A 268 -6.62 -2.74 0.07
N ALA A 269 -5.92 -3.77 -0.42
CA ALA A 269 -5.71 -5.05 0.26
C ALA A 269 -4.62 -5.01 1.35
N GLY A 270 -3.98 -3.87 1.60
CA GLY A 270 -2.89 -3.73 2.56
C GLY A 270 -1.59 -4.44 2.13
N MET A 271 -1.45 -4.78 0.84
CA MET A 271 -0.30 -5.50 0.28
C MET A 271 0.86 -4.56 -0.14
N MET A 272 0.67 -3.25 -0.04
CA MET A 272 1.73 -2.25 -0.23
C MET A 272 1.62 -1.15 0.85
N PRO A 273 2.74 -0.58 1.32
CA PRO A 273 2.68 0.61 2.14
C PRO A 273 2.12 1.79 1.32
N PRO A 274 1.43 2.75 1.96
CA PRO A 274 1.00 3.96 1.28
C PRO A 274 2.21 4.66 0.66
N PRO A 275 2.04 5.34 -0.50
CA PRO A 275 3.11 6.16 -1.05
C PRO A 275 3.60 7.16 0.01
N PRO A 276 4.90 7.50 0.04
CA PRO A 276 5.38 8.57 0.92
C PRO A 276 4.53 9.83 0.67
N PRO A 277 4.28 10.65 1.71
CA PRO A 277 3.57 11.91 1.50
C PRO A 277 4.29 12.67 0.39
N VAL A 278 3.53 13.04 -0.64
CA VAL A 278 3.98 13.99 -1.65
C VAL A 278 4.55 15.17 -0.88
N ALA A 279 5.78 15.56 -1.19
CA ALA A 279 6.40 16.73 -0.58
C ALA A 279 5.37 17.87 -0.62
N ALA A 280 5.23 18.58 0.51
CA ALA A 280 4.34 19.70 0.66
C ALA A 280 4.35 20.53 -0.63
N THR A 281 3.16 20.85 -1.13
CA THR A 281 2.94 21.82 -2.21
C THR A 281 3.93 22.96 -2.03
N PRO A 282 4.69 23.37 -3.06
CA PRO A 282 5.60 24.49 -2.93
C PRO A 282 4.83 25.67 -2.33
N ALA A 283 5.44 26.33 -1.34
CA ALA A 283 4.85 27.49 -0.68
C ALA A 283 4.33 28.47 -1.74
N PRO A 284 3.15 29.11 -1.52
CA PRO A 284 2.63 30.08 -2.46
C PRO A 284 3.67 31.20 -2.66
N ASP A 285 3.88 31.55 -3.92
CA ASP A 285 4.78 32.61 -4.37
C ASP A 285 4.51 33.90 -3.57
N PRO A 286 5.53 34.51 -2.91
CA PRO A 286 5.35 35.72 -2.11
C PRO A 286 4.91 36.94 -2.92
N ASN A 287 4.85 36.85 -4.26
CA ASN A 287 4.39 37.93 -5.14
C ASN A 287 2.94 37.83 -5.61
N LEU A 288 2.15 36.86 -5.12
CA LEU A 288 0.71 36.79 -5.42
C LEU A 288 -0.09 37.62 -4.40
N PRO A 289 -0.92 38.60 -4.83
CA PRO A 289 -1.78 39.34 -3.92
C PRO A 289 -2.81 38.39 -3.27
N PRO A 290 -3.18 38.62 -2.00
CA PRO A 290 -4.12 37.76 -1.29
C PRO A 290 -5.51 37.79 -1.97
N PRO A 291 -6.23 36.65 -2.02
CA PRO A 291 -7.57 36.62 -2.57
C PRO A 291 -8.52 37.47 -1.70
N THR A 292 -9.26 38.37 -2.36
CA THR A 292 -10.26 39.25 -1.75
C THR A 292 -11.34 38.43 -1.05
N PRO A 293 -11.71 38.74 0.21
CA PRO A 293 -12.78 38.02 0.89
C PRO A 293 -14.13 38.33 0.21
N MET A 294 -14.76 37.29 -0.36
CA MET A 294 -16.15 37.35 -0.80
C MET A 294 -17.05 37.53 0.43
N HIS A 295 -17.77 38.66 0.48
CA HIS A 295 -18.75 38.94 1.51
C HIS A 295 -19.85 37.85 1.54
N HIS A 296 -19.88 37.05 2.61
CA HIS A 296 -21.04 36.25 2.94
C HIS A 296 -22.14 37.18 3.48
N HIS A 297 -23.20 37.35 2.69
CA HIS A 297 -24.47 37.90 3.17
C HIS A 297 -25.03 37.00 4.30
N LEU A 298 -25.11 37.56 5.51
CA LEU A 298 -25.92 37.02 6.60
C LEU A 298 -27.42 37.29 6.31
N PRO A 299 -28.33 36.33 6.54
CA PRO A 299 -29.76 36.61 6.53
C PRO A 299 -30.17 37.42 7.78
N PRO A 300 -31.21 38.26 7.71
CA PRO A 300 -31.64 39.11 8.81
C PRO A 300 -32.33 38.31 9.94
N PRO A 301 -32.32 38.80 11.20
CA PRO A 301 -32.97 38.14 12.32
C PRO A 301 -34.51 38.31 12.25
N THR A 302 -35.22 37.24 12.58
CA THR A 302 -36.69 37.23 12.72
C THR A 302 -37.15 37.98 13.97
N PRO A 303 -38.27 38.72 13.92
CA PRO A 303 -38.82 39.42 15.09
C PRO A 303 -39.50 38.46 16.07
N ARG A 304 -39.18 38.61 17.36
CA ARG A 304 -39.84 37.89 18.47
C ARG A 304 -41.18 38.54 18.81
N HIS A 305 -42.26 37.76 18.82
CA HIS A 305 -43.54 38.15 19.40
C HIS A 305 -43.50 38.14 20.94
N PRO A 306 -44.16 39.07 21.64
CA PRO A 306 -44.28 39.08 23.08
C PRO A 306 -45.54 38.33 23.55
N GLY A 307 -45.43 37.56 24.63
CA GLY A 307 -46.58 37.11 25.40
C GLY A 307 -46.54 35.64 25.79
N LEU A 308 -45.99 35.34 26.97
CA LEU A 308 -46.46 34.30 27.88
C LEU A 308 -45.74 34.49 29.23
N ALA A 309 -46.54 34.67 30.28
CA ALA A 309 -46.12 34.96 31.64
C ALA A 309 -45.42 33.77 32.32
N PRO A 310 -44.53 33.99 33.31
CA PRO A 310 -43.82 32.93 33.99
C PRO A 310 -44.64 32.32 35.15
N THR A 311 -44.59 31.00 35.27
CA THR A 311 -45.03 30.24 36.44
C THR A 311 -43.95 30.25 37.54
N PRO A 312 -44.31 30.27 38.83
CA PRO A 312 -43.34 30.38 39.91
C PRO A 312 -42.66 29.03 40.23
N SER A 313 -41.35 29.09 40.41
CA SER A 313 -40.45 27.99 40.77
C SER A 313 -40.56 27.62 42.26
N LEU A 314 -40.81 26.34 42.56
CA LEU A 314 -40.63 25.74 43.87
C LEU A 314 -39.15 25.42 44.10
N SER A 315 -38.53 26.13 45.04
CA SER A 315 -37.17 25.93 45.53
C SER A 315 -37.14 24.78 46.54
N HIS A 316 -36.48 23.67 46.18
CA HIS A 316 -36.11 22.63 47.14
C HIS A 316 -34.87 23.05 47.91
N HIS A 317 -35.05 23.32 49.21
CA HIS A 317 -33.99 23.45 50.20
C HIS A 317 -33.28 22.10 50.43
N LEU A 318 -31.96 22.09 50.30
CA LEU A 318 -31.07 21.05 50.85
C LEU A 318 -30.38 21.60 52.11
N PRO A 319 -30.34 20.86 53.23
CA PRO A 319 -29.64 21.29 54.44
C PRO A 319 -28.12 20.96 54.39
N PRO A 320 -27.28 21.68 55.18
CA PRO A 320 -25.82 21.56 55.15
C PRO A 320 -25.29 20.34 55.94
N PRO A 321 -24.03 19.91 55.70
CA PRO A 321 -23.47 18.70 56.30
C PRO A 321 -22.93 18.95 57.72
N SER A 322 -23.19 18.00 58.61
CA SER A 322 -22.67 17.98 60.00
C SER A 322 -21.17 17.63 60.05
N PRO A 323 -20.41 18.17 61.02
CA PRO A 323 -18.99 17.89 61.16
C PRO A 323 -18.72 16.54 61.84
N ARG A 324 -17.63 15.91 61.41
CA ARG A 324 -17.08 14.65 61.93
C ARG A 324 -16.67 14.76 63.41
N ARG A 325 -16.94 13.69 64.15
CA ARG A 325 -16.08 13.16 65.22
C ARG A 325 -15.84 11.69 64.95
#